data_AF-A0A8S0YA19-F1
#
_entry.id   AF-A0A8S0YA19-F1
#
_cell.length_a   1.000
_cell.length_b   1.000
_cell.length_c   1.000
_cell.angle_alpha   90.00
_cell.angle_beta   90.00
_cell.angle_gamma   90.00
#
_symmetry.space_group_name_H-M   'P 1'
#
loop_
_entity.id
_entity.type
_entity.pdbx_description
1 polymer ?
#
loop_
_entity_poly.entity_id
_entity_poly.type
_entity_poly.pdbx_seq_one_letter_code
_entity_poly.pdbx_strand_id
1 'polypeptide(L)'
;MYSDSGAKPYSSEILQNLTVLQCLQESLEILATIPTVYETVSWLVACLHILQPEDDYFDISYSLPNILFSIFISAHSKRMDNDVLRVAEAILHEAMHLQLTLIEQCVPMIINTDEKYFSPWKNEQRHPRGVLHAIYVFCVIKQFFELLIKEYISTSSIRYLNKRCDVISSQLTEINDFMNCPYLTEAGQALTNRLFFVKQ
;
A
#
# COMPACT_ATOMS: atom_id res chain seq x y z
N MET A 1 20.74 -5.49 -2.05
CA MET A 1 19.43 -4.85 -2.27
C MET A 1 18.30 -5.88 -2.22
N TYR A 2 18.32 -6.92 -3.05
CA TYR A 2 17.35 -8.02 -2.96
C TYR A 2 17.63 -9.06 -1.85
N SER A 3 18.88 -9.16 -1.38
CA SER A 3 19.38 -10.18 -0.44
C SER A 3 18.68 -10.24 0.90
N ASP A 4 18.17 -9.11 1.40
CA ASP A 4 17.64 -9.01 2.76
C ASP A 4 16.12 -9.27 2.81
N SER A 5 15.48 -9.40 1.65
CA SER A 5 14.03 -9.60 1.49
C SER A 5 13.63 -11.03 1.11
N GLY A 6 14.58 -11.93 0.86
CA GLY A 6 14.34 -13.29 0.32
C GLY A 6 13.89 -13.32 -1.15
N ALA A 7 13.27 -12.23 -1.64
CA ALA A 7 12.75 -12.14 -2.99
C ALA A 7 13.85 -12.11 -4.07
N LYS A 8 13.69 -12.94 -5.09
CA LYS A 8 14.56 -12.94 -6.28
C LYS A 8 13.88 -12.16 -7.41
N PRO A 9 14.60 -11.30 -8.14
CA PRO A 9 14.06 -10.71 -9.36
C PRO A 9 13.76 -11.84 -10.36
N TYR A 10 12.69 -11.68 -11.15
CA TYR A 10 12.45 -12.59 -12.26
C TYR A 10 13.64 -12.59 -13.23
N SER A 11 13.98 -13.77 -13.78
CA SER A 11 14.86 -13.84 -14.94
C SER A 11 14.17 -13.16 -16.14
N SER A 12 14.96 -12.64 -17.07
CA SER A 12 14.46 -11.96 -18.27
C SER A 12 13.52 -12.84 -19.11
N GLU A 13 13.68 -14.17 -19.04
CA GLU A 13 12.82 -15.15 -19.72
C GLU A 13 11.43 -15.28 -19.08
N ILE A 14 11.31 -15.11 -17.76
CA ILE A 14 10.02 -15.19 -17.07
C ILE A 14 9.27 -13.84 -17.13
N LEU A 15 9.97 -12.71 -17.30
CA LEU A 15 9.32 -11.44 -17.62
C LEU A 15 8.59 -11.46 -18.96
N GLN A 16 8.92 -12.40 -19.85
CA GLN A 16 8.15 -12.67 -21.08
C GLN A 16 6.94 -13.57 -20.84
N ASN A 17 6.69 -14.01 -19.60
CA ASN A 17 5.46 -14.71 -19.25
C ASN A 17 4.29 -13.74 -19.42
N LEU A 18 3.49 -13.99 -20.46
CA LEU A 18 2.30 -13.24 -20.80
C LEU A 18 1.37 -13.06 -19.59
N THR A 19 1.30 -14.02 -18.67
CA THR A 19 0.43 -13.96 -17.49
C THR A 19 0.84 -12.87 -16.51
N VAL A 20 2.13 -12.71 -16.22
CA VAL A 20 2.62 -11.67 -15.30
C VAL A 20 2.37 -10.28 -15.88
N LEU A 21 2.72 -10.10 -17.16
CA LEU A 21 2.51 -8.84 -17.87
C LEU A 21 1.02 -8.48 -17.97
N GLN A 22 0.15 -9.46 -18.27
CA GLN A 22 -1.30 -9.27 -18.30
C GLN A 22 -1.84 -8.86 -16.93
N CYS A 23 -1.43 -9.54 -15.86
CA CYS A 23 -1.84 -9.19 -14.50
C CYS A 23 -1.45 -7.75 -14.15
N LEU A 24 -0.21 -7.36 -14.45
CA LEU A 24 0.27 -5.99 -14.23
C LEU A 24 -0.50 -4.96 -15.05
N GLN A 25 -0.76 -5.24 -16.33
CA GLN A 25 -1.54 -4.35 -17.19
C GLN A 25 -2.96 -4.17 -16.64
N GLU A 26 -3.65 -5.26 -16.33
CA GLU A 26 -5.00 -5.24 -15.75
C GLU A 26 -5.01 -4.49 -14.40
N SER A 27 -3.97 -4.63 -13.56
CA SER A 27 -3.86 -3.88 -12.30
C SER A 27 -3.71 -2.38 -12.51
N LEU A 28 -2.94 -1.97 -13.52
CA LEU A 28 -2.81 -0.55 -13.88
C LEU A 28 -4.13 0.00 -14.44
N GLU A 29 -4.89 -0.80 -15.19
CA GLU A 29 -6.23 -0.45 -15.67
C GLU A 29 -7.22 -0.28 -14.51
N ILE A 30 -7.15 -1.12 -13.48
CA ILE A 30 -7.92 -0.95 -12.24
C ILE A 30 -7.56 0.37 -11.54
N LEU A 31 -6.28 0.70 -11.41
CA LEU A 31 -5.86 2.00 -10.85
C LEU A 31 -6.35 3.17 -11.72
N ALA A 32 -6.33 3.02 -13.04
CA ALA A 32 -6.82 4.01 -14.01
C ALA A 32 -8.32 4.27 -13.95
N THR A 33 -9.09 3.38 -13.30
CA THR A 33 -10.53 3.59 -13.07
C THR A 33 -10.78 4.83 -12.20
N ILE A 34 -9.83 5.17 -11.32
CA ILE A 34 -9.90 6.37 -10.47
C ILE A 34 -8.80 7.35 -10.92
N PRO A 35 -9.12 8.39 -11.70
CA PRO A 35 -8.11 9.23 -12.37
C PRO A 35 -7.08 9.85 -11.43
N THR A 36 -7.50 10.31 -10.25
CA THR A 36 -6.59 10.92 -9.25
C THR A 36 -5.59 9.92 -8.67
N VAL A 37 -5.99 8.65 -8.52
CA VAL A 37 -5.10 7.58 -8.07
C VAL A 37 -4.08 7.26 -9.15
N TYR A 38 -4.53 7.10 -10.39
CA TYR A 38 -3.64 6.85 -11.52
C TYR A 38 -2.60 7.95 -11.72
N GLU A 39 -3.04 9.21 -11.70
CA GLU A 39 -2.14 10.36 -11.79
C GLU A 39 -1.10 10.31 -10.65
N THR A 40 -1.55 10.15 -9.40
CA THR A 40 -0.65 10.08 -8.24
C THR A 40 0.37 8.94 -8.36
N VAL A 41 -0.06 7.73 -8.73
CA VAL A 41 0.84 6.59 -8.94
C VAL A 41 1.82 6.87 -10.08
N SER A 42 1.38 7.44 -11.19
CA SER A 42 2.25 7.73 -12.35
C SER A 42 3.35 8.76 -12.04
N TRP A 43 3.07 9.72 -11.15
CA TRP A 43 4.06 10.70 -10.71
C TRP A 43 5.05 10.13 -9.68
N LEU A 44 4.60 9.19 -8.86
CA LEU A 44 5.40 8.65 -7.76
C LEU A 44 6.17 7.39 -8.13
N VAL A 45 5.75 6.63 -9.14
CA VAL A 45 6.33 5.34 -9.48
C VAL A 45 6.96 5.40 -10.87
N ALA A 46 8.24 5.77 -10.92
CA ALA A 46 9.03 5.78 -12.15
C ALA A 46 9.56 4.39 -12.50
N CYS A 47 9.79 3.53 -11.50
CA CYS A 47 10.36 2.20 -11.67
C CYS A 47 9.54 1.15 -10.89
N LEU A 48 8.99 0.18 -11.62
CA LEU A 48 8.25 -0.95 -11.06
C LEU A 48 9.10 -2.22 -11.18
N HIS A 49 9.59 -2.73 -10.06
CA HIS A 49 10.41 -3.94 -10.02
C HIS A 49 9.54 -5.16 -9.68
N ILE A 50 9.51 -6.14 -10.58
CA ILE A 50 8.72 -7.36 -10.39
C ILE A 50 9.57 -8.43 -9.69
N LEU A 51 9.06 -8.90 -8.57
CA LEU A 51 9.64 -9.96 -7.76
C LEU A 51 8.96 -11.29 -8.05
N GLN A 52 9.76 -12.34 -8.10
CA GLN A 52 9.25 -13.71 -8.10
C GLN A 52 8.92 -14.11 -6.66
N PRO A 53 7.65 -14.41 -6.33
CA PRO A 53 7.30 -14.92 -5.02
C PRO A 53 7.88 -16.33 -4.82
N GLU A 54 8.25 -16.66 -3.58
CA GLU A 54 8.77 -18.00 -3.24
C GLU A 54 7.66 -19.06 -3.23
N ASP A 55 6.43 -18.66 -2.90
CA ASP A 55 5.23 -19.49 -2.93
C ASP A 55 4.00 -18.71 -3.47
N ASP A 56 2.95 -19.42 -3.87
CA ASP A 56 1.73 -18.83 -4.43
C ASP A 56 0.86 -18.13 -3.35
N TYR A 57 1.22 -18.19 -2.06
CA TYR A 57 0.38 -17.74 -0.95
C TYR A 57 0.80 -16.40 -0.36
N PHE A 58 2.07 -16.00 -0.53
CA PHE A 58 2.64 -14.83 0.11
C PHE A 58 3.00 -13.75 -0.92
N ASP A 59 2.28 -12.64 -0.86
CA ASP A 59 2.64 -11.45 -1.62
C ASP A 59 3.67 -10.64 -0.85
N ILE A 60 4.72 -10.22 -1.55
CA ILE A 60 5.76 -9.34 -1.03
C ILE A 60 5.71 -8.04 -1.81
N SER A 61 5.55 -6.94 -1.10
CA SER A 61 5.78 -5.61 -1.64
C SER A 61 6.59 -4.77 -0.65
N TYR A 62 7.42 -3.89 -1.20
CA TYR A 62 8.15 -2.90 -0.41
C TYR A 62 8.62 -1.76 -1.30
N SER A 63 8.92 -0.65 -0.64
CA SER A 63 9.65 0.50 -1.16
C SER A 63 10.82 0.78 -0.22
N LEU A 64 11.90 1.33 -0.76
CA LEU A 64 13.09 1.66 0.02
C LEU A 64 13.19 3.17 0.17
N PRO A 65 13.24 3.73 1.40
CA PRO A 65 13.25 5.18 1.61
C PRO A 65 14.41 5.91 0.90
N ASN A 66 15.51 5.21 0.61
CA ASN A 66 16.69 5.72 -0.07
C ASN A 66 16.67 5.50 -1.59
N ILE A 67 15.66 4.83 -2.14
CA ILE A 67 15.50 4.60 -3.58
C ILE A 67 14.16 5.18 -4.00
N LEU A 68 14.19 6.48 -4.30
CA LEU A 68 13.01 7.22 -4.66
C LEU A 68 12.40 6.70 -5.97
N PHE A 69 11.08 6.85 -6.07
CA PHE A 69 10.30 6.53 -7.26
C PHE A 69 10.36 5.06 -7.72
N SER A 70 10.81 4.16 -6.84
CA SER A 70 10.96 2.75 -7.13
C SER A 70 10.17 1.90 -6.13
N ILE A 71 9.34 1.00 -6.64
CA ILE A 71 8.60 0.04 -5.82
C ILE A 71 8.89 -1.38 -6.29
N PHE A 72 8.78 -2.32 -5.35
CA PHE A 72 9.02 -3.74 -5.56
C PHE A 72 7.73 -4.48 -5.25
N ILE A 73 7.23 -5.26 -6.20
CA ILE A 73 5.98 -6.00 -6.06
C ILE A 73 6.13 -7.43 -6.52
N SER A 74 5.56 -8.38 -5.80
CA SER A 74 5.40 -9.75 -6.27
C SER A 74 4.23 -9.84 -7.23
N ALA A 75 4.41 -10.54 -8.35
CA ALA A 75 3.34 -10.90 -9.25
C ALA A 75 3.46 -12.38 -9.61
N HIS A 76 2.38 -13.15 -9.43
CA HIS A 76 2.41 -14.59 -9.64
C HIS A 76 2.41 -14.95 -11.12
N SER A 77 3.16 -15.99 -11.48
CA SER A 77 3.23 -16.51 -12.87
C SER A 77 1.99 -17.28 -13.32
N LYS A 78 1.05 -17.53 -12.39
CA LYS A 78 -0.23 -18.20 -12.61
C LYS A 78 -1.35 -17.28 -12.12
N ARG A 79 -2.49 -17.30 -12.82
CA ARG A 79 -3.67 -16.52 -12.39
C ARG A 79 -4.26 -17.10 -11.12
N MET A 80 -4.61 -16.21 -10.20
CA MET A 80 -5.25 -16.54 -8.92
C MET A 80 -6.46 -15.65 -8.70
N ASP A 81 -7.36 -16.08 -7.81
CA ASP A 81 -8.54 -15.28 -7.47
C ASP A 81 -8.14 -13.90 -6.91
N ASN A 82 -8.63 -12.84 -7.57
CA ASN A 82 -8.37 -11.44 -7.23
C ASN A 82 -6.89 -11.02 -7.35
N ASP A 83 -6.05 -11.74 -8.08
CA ASP A 83 -4.64 -11.40 -8.30
C ASP A 83 -4.44 -9.95 -8.77
N VAL A 84 -5.23 -9.51 -9.75
CA VAL A 84 -5.20 -8.14 -10.28
C VAL A 84 -5.48 -7.10 -9.20
N LEU A 85 -6.47 -7.36 -8.33
CA LEU A 85 -6.82 -6.43 -7.25
C LEU A 85 -5.74 -6.40 -6.17
N ARG A 86 -5.13 -7.54 -5.86
CA ARG A 86 -4.01 -7.64 -4.90
C ARG A 86 -2.77 -6.89 -5.40
N VAL A 87 -2.44 -7.04 -6.69
CA VAL A 87 -1.33 -6.32 -7.31
C VAL A 87 -1.63 -4.81 -7.40
N ALA A 88 -2.87 -4.42 -7.73
CA ALA A 88 -3.28 -3.02 -7.70
C ALA A 88 -3.19 -2.41 -6.28
N GLU A 89 -3.63 -3.15 -5.25
CA GLU A 89 -3.46 -2.77 -3.84
C GLU A 89 -1.98 -2.56 -3.51
N ALA A 90 -1.11 -3.51 -3.88
CA ALA A 90 0.33 -3.44 -3.60
C ALA A 90 1.01 -2.23 -4.28
N ILE A 91 0.67 -1.95 -5.55
CA ILE A 91 1.21 -0.78 -6.25
C ILE A 91 0.79 0.52 -5.53
N LEU A 92 -0.49 0.65 -5.19
CA LEU A 92 -0.99 1.82 -4.48
C LEU A 92 -0.38 1.92 -3.08
N HIS A 93 -0.25 0.80 -2.37
CA HIS A 93 0.35 0.72 -1.04
C HIS A 93 1.76 1.32 -1.03
N GLU A 94 2.62 0.85 -1.92
CA GLU A 94 4.00 1.31 -1.98
C GLU A 94 4.12 2.73 -2.53
N ALA A 95 3.25 3.13 -3.48
CA ALA A 95 3.19 4.51 -3.93
C ALA A 95 2.84 5.47 -2.77
N MET A 96 1.92 5.10 -1.89
CA MET A 96 1.54 5.93 -0.74
C MET A 96 2.64 5.98 0.32
N HIS A 97 3.40 4.90 0.51
CA HIS A 97 4.62 4.93 1.33
C HIS A 97 5.66 5.90 0.77
N LEU A 98 5.90 5.87 -0.54
CA LEU A 98 6.79 6.83 -1.20
C LEU A 98 6.31 8.28 -1.00
N GLN A 99 5.01 8.53 -1.20
CA GLN A 99 4.45 9.87 -1.05
C GLN A 99 4.67 10.44 0.35
N LEU A 100 4.33 9.69 1.39
CA LEU A 100 4.50 10.18 2.76
C LEU A 100 5.98 10.29 3.14
N THR A 101 6.84 9.39 2.64
CA THR A 101 8.29 9.51 2.79
C THR A 101 8.82 10.82 2.20
N LEU A 102 8.38 11.19 0.99
CA LEU A 102 8.76 12.44 0.34
C LEU A 102 8.26 13.66 1.11
N ILE A 103 7.02 13.62 1.60
CA ILE A 103 6.47 14.70 2.44
C ILE A 103 7.31 14.86 3.72
N GLU A 104 7.66 13.75 4.38
CA GLU A 104 8.44 13.75 5.62
C GLU A 104 9.85 14.31 5.48
N GLN A 105 10.43 14.30 4.27
CA GLN A 105 11.73 14.94 4.01
C GLN A 105 11.65 16.48 4.14
N CYS A 106 10.47 17.06 3.93
CA CYS A 106 10.24 18.50 4.02
C CYS A 106 9.50 18.90 5.30
N VAL A 107 8.59 18.04 5.77
CA VAL A 107 7.69 18.30 6.90
C VAL A 107 7.71 17.09 7.84
N PRO A 108 8.53 17.11 8.91
CA PRO A 108 8.58 16.00 9.86
C PRO A 108 7.21 15.74 10.50
N MET A 109 6.75 14.48 10.47
CA MET A 109 5.46 14.10 11.03
C MET A 109 5.56 13.53 12.46
N ILE A 110 6.74 13.01 12.81
CA ILE A 110 7.02 12.38 14.10
C ILE A 110 8.26 13.05 14.71
N ILE A 111 8.18 13.38 15.99
CA ILE A 111 9.30 13.80 16.83
C ILE A 111 10.20 12.59 17.05
N ASN A 112 11.53 12.76 16.96
CA ASN A 112 12.48 11.68 17.20
C ASN A 112 12.23 11.00 18.56
N THR A 113 12.07 9.68 18.54
CA THR A 113 11.78 8.86 19.70
C THR A 113 12.24 7.43 19.44
N ASP A 114 12.58 6.69 20.50
CA ASP A 114 12.85 5.25 20.44
C ASP A 114 11.64 4.41 20.90
N GLU A 115 10.55 5.09 21.28
CA GLU A 115 9.34 4.45 21.75
C GLU A 115 8.64 3.68 20.63
N LYS A 116 7.82 2.71 21.05
CA LYS A 116 7.04 1.88 20.15
C LYS A 116 5.56 2.02 20.42
N TYR A 117 4.80 1.84 19.35
CA TYR A 117 3.34 1.86 19.34
C TYR A 117 2.84 0.59 18.68
N PHE A 118 1.70 0.08 19.15
CA PHE A 118 1.12 -1.14 18.60
C PHE A 118 0.67 -0.92 17.15
N SER A 119 0.89 -1.92 16.28
CA SER A 119 0.50 -1.92 14.87
C SER A 119 -0.42 -3.10 14.57
N PRO A 120 -1.74 -2.91 14.38
CA PRO A 120 -2.69 -4.01 14.13
C PRO A 120 -2.42 -4.77 12.82
N TRP A 121 -1.74 -4.14 11.85
CA TRP A 121 -1.38 -4.78 10.58
C TRP A 121 -0.31 -5.86 10.68
N LYS A 122 0.58 -5.76 11.67
CA LYS A 122 1.67 -6.71 11.92
C LYS A 122 1.53 -7.42 13.25
N ASN A 123 0.56 -7.02 14.08
CA ASN A 123 0.36 -7.49 15.44
C ASN A 123 1.64 -7.40 16.29
N GLU A 124 2.35 -6.28 16.18
CA GLU A 124 3.63 -6.05 16.86
C GLU A 124 3.82 -4.57 17.25
N GLN A 125 4.80 -4.30 18.12
CA GLN A 125 5.20 -2.95 18.51
C GLN A 125 6.17 -2.36 17.47
N ARG A 126 5.80 -1.23 16.86
CA ARG A 126 6.56 -0.57 15.80
C ARG A 126 6.83 0.89 16.14
N HIS A 127 7.84 1.49 15.51
CA HIS A 127 8.10 2.92 15.66
C HIS A 127 6.86 3.73 15.19
N PRO A 128 6.46 4.82 15.88
CA PRO A 128 5.27 5.62 15.55
C PRO A 128 5.20 6.08 14.10
N ARG A 129 6.34 6.40 13.49
CA ARG A 129 6.46 6.69 12.05
C ARG A 129 5.89 5.58 11.17
N GLY A 130 6.22 4.32 11.45
CA GLY A 130 5.70 3.17 10.71
C GLY A 130 4.19 2.99 10.90
N VAL A 131 3.67 3.32 12.09
CA VAL A 131 2.22 3.28 12.38
C VAL A 131 1.48 4.37 11.63
N LEU A 132 1.99 5.62 11.64
CA LEU A 132 1.42 6.71 10.86
C LEU A 132 1.38 6.41 9.36
N HIS A 133 2.46 5.83 8.83
CA HIS A 133 2.52 5.37 7.44
C HIS A 133 1.45 4.34 7.13
N ALA A 134 1.26 3.34 8.00
CA ALA A 134 0.21 2.35 7.82
C ALA A 134 -1.19 2.98 7.83
N ILE A 135 -1.48 3.88 8.80
CA ILE A 135 -2.76 4.61 8.85
C ILE A 135 -2.99 5.36 7.54
N TYR A 136 -2.01 6.13 7.09
CA TYR A 136 -2.09 6.90 5.84
C TYR A 136 -2.41 6.01 4.64
N VAL A 137 -1.60 4.98 4.42
CA VAL A 137 -1.73 4.07 3.28
C VAL A 137 -3.07 3.35 3.30
N PHE A 138 -3.49 2.79 4.44
CA PHE A 138 -4.72 2.03 4.52
C PHE A 138 -5.98 2.90 4.44
N CYS A 139 -5.94 4.14 4.92
CA CYS A 139 -7.01 5.12 4.66
C CYS A 139 -7.19 5.38 3.15
N VAL A 140 -6.08 5.54 2.40
CA VAL A 140 -6.14 5.74 0.94
C VAL A 140 -6.66 4.50 0.22
N ILE A 141 -6.15 3.31 0.56
CA ILE A 141 -6.59 2.04 -0.03
C ILE A 141 -8.09 1.82 0.20
N LYS A 142 -8.59 2.07 1.42
CA LYS A 142 -10.02 1.95 1.72
C LYS A 142 -10.86 2.87 0.83
N GLN A 143 -10.49 4.16 0.73
CA GLN A 143 -11.19 5.12 -0.12
C GLN A 143 -11.16 4.70 -1.60
N PHE A 144 -10.01 4.23 -2.08
CA PHE A 144 -9.89 3.71 -3.44
C PHE A 144 -10.85 2.55 -3.70
N PHE A 145 -10.90 1.56 -2.81
CA PHE A 145 -11.82 0.43 -2.95
C PHE A 145 -13.29 0.84 -2.87
N GLU A 146 -13.65 1.77 -1.99
CA GLU A 146 -15.00 2.32 -1.90
C GLU A 146 -15.44 3.05 -3.19
N LEU A 147 -14.51 3.70 -3.88
CA LEU A 147 -14.76 4.28 -5.19
C LEU A 147 -14.88 3.20 -6.27
N LEU A 148 -13.97 2.21 -6.29
CA LEU A 148 -14.05 1.09 -7.23
C LEU A 148 -15.36 0.29 -7.14
N ILE A 149 -15.87 0.07 -5.92
CA ILE A 149 -17.17 -0.60 -5.71
C ILE A 149 -18.31 0.16 -6.40
N LYS A 150 -18.23 1.50 -6.46
CA LYS A 150 -19.23 2.36 -7.12
C LYS A 150 -19.13 2.32 -8.64
N GLU A 151 -17.94 2.06 -9.19
CA GLU A 151 -17.66 2.00 -10.64
C GLU A 151 -18.02 0.64 -11.29
N TYR A 152 -18.86 -0.17 -10.64
CA TYR A 152 -19.47 -1.40 -11.19
C TYR A 152 -18.50 -2.54 -11.59
N ILE A 153 -17.57 -2.91 -10.70
CA ILE A 153 -16.78 -4.16 -10.87
C ILE A 153 -17.67 -5.40 -10.68
N SER A 154 -17.28 -6.54 -11.27
CA SER A 154 -17.96 -7.83 -11.13
C SER A 154 -18.33 -8.23 -9.68
N THR A 155 -19.38 -9.02 -9.50
CA THR A 155 -19.90 -9.43 -8.17
C THR A 155 -18.87 -10.16 -7.30
N SER A 156 -18.00 -10.99 -7.90
CA SER A 156 -16.96 -11.72 -7.16
C SER A 156 -15.91 -10.76 -6.59
N SER A 157 -15.50 -9.76 -7.38
CA SER A 157 -14.58 -8.70 -6.97
C SER A 157 -15.18 -7.82 -5.88
N ILE A 158 -16.47 -7.44 -5.99
CA ILE A 158 -17.15 -6.64 -4.96
C ILE A 158 -17.10 -7.32 -3.59
N ARG A 159 -17.30 -8.65 -3.53
CA ARG A 159 -17.20 -9.40 -2.27
C ARG A 159 -15.80 -9.32 -1.67
N TYR A 160 -14.75 -9.44 -2.50
CA TYR A 160 -13.37 -9.28 -2.04
C TYR A 160 -13.10 -7.87 -1.52
N LEU A 161 -13.50 -6.84 -2.27
CA LEU A 161 -13.30 -5.43 -1.91
C LEU A 161 -14.02 -5.07 -0.60
N ASN A 162 -15.29 -5.44 -0.45
CA ASN A 162 -16.05 -5.20 0.78
C ASN A 162 -15.37 -5.85 1.99
N LYS A 163 -15.01 -7.14 1.88
CA LYS A 163 -14.29 -7.84 2.95
C LYS A 163 -12.99 -7.11 3.30
N ARG A 164 -12.25 -6.62 2.30
CA ARG A 164 -10.98 -5.93 2.52
C ARG A 164 -11.18 -4.56 3.19
N CYS A 165 -12.21 -3.80 2.79
CA CYS A 165 -12.62 -2.56 3.45
C CYS A 165 -13.03 -2.80 4.92
N ASP A 166 -13.76 -3.88 5.21
CA ASP A 166 -14.16 -4.23 6.58
C ASP A 166 -12.93 -4.52 7.46
N VAL A 167 -11.96 -5.29 6.94
CA VAL A 167 -10.69 -5.56 7.65
C VAL A 167 -9.94 -4.26 7.93
N ILE A 168 -9.80 -3.39 6.93
CA ILE A 168 -9.10 -2.10 7.10
C ILE A 168 -9.83 -1.22 8.13
N SER A 169 -11.16 -1.17 8.08
CA SER A 169 -11.97 -0.39 9.03
C SER A 169 -11.80 -0.88 10.48
N SER A 170 -11.76 -2.21 10.67
CA SER A 170 -11.48 -2.81 11.97
C SER A 170 -10.08 -2.44 12.46
N GLN A 171 -9.06 -2.54 11.61
CA GLN A 171 -7.68 -2.19 11.95
C GLN A 171 -7.53 -0.71 12.31
N LEU A 172 -8.17 0.19 11.55
CA LEU A 172 -8.17 1.62 11.85
C LEU A 172 -8.89 1.93 13.16
N THR A 173 -10.00 1.24 13.45
CA THR A 173 -10.72 1.38 14.72
C THR A 173 -9.85 0.95 15.91
N GLU A 174 -9.10 -0.15 15.76
CA GLU A 174 -8.20 -0.67 16.79
C GLU A 174 -7.04 0.29 17.11
N ILE A 175 -6.61 1.10 16.14
CA ILE A 175 -5.50 2.06 16.30
C ILE A 175 -5.96 3.53 16.43
N ASN A 176 -7.25 3.77 16.71
CA ASN A 176 -7.82 5.10 16.78
C ASN A 176 -7.20 5.96 17.91
N ASP A 177 -6.65 5.31 18.93
CA ASP A 177 -5.95 5.97 20.04
C ASP A 177 -4.62 6.63 19.60
N PHE A 178 -4.07 6.26 18.43
CA PHE A 178 -2.88 6.88 17.85
C PHE A 178 -3.06 8.39 17.59
N MET A 179 -4.29 8.90 17.50
CA MET A 179 -4.56 10.34 17.50
C MET A 179 -4.00 11.06 18.73
N ASN A 180 -3.77 10.35 19.84
CA ASN A 180 -3.21 10.91 21.07
C ASN A 180 -1.70 10.60 21.21
N CYS A 181 -1.04 10.11 20.15
CA CYS A 181 0.38 9.78 20.20
C CYS A 181 1.20 11.05 20.51
N PRO A 182 1.95 11.09 21.62
CA PRO A 182 2.67 12.29 22.06
C PRO A 182 3.86 12.64 21.17
N TYR A 183 4.22 11.74 20.25
CA TYR A 183 5.34 11.89 19.33
C TYR A 183 4.92 12.45 17.98
N LEU A 184 3.64 12.79 17.77
CA LEU A 184 3.21 13.51 16.58
C LEU A 184 3.73 14.96 16.65
N THR A 185 4.27 15.47 15.54
CA THR A 185 4.45 16.91 15.36
C THR A 185 3.09 17.59 15.15
N GLU A 186 3.04 18.91 15.10
CA GLU A 186 1.79 19.63 14.73
C GLU A 186 1.26 19.19 13.36
N ALA A 187 2.15 18.99 12.38
CA ALA A 187 1.79 18.50 11.06
C ALA A 187 1.31 17.04 11.10
N GLY A 188 1.99 16.18 11.85
CA GLY A 188 1.58 14.79 12.05
C GLY A 188 0.20 14.69 12.70
N GLN A 189 -0.05 15.50 13.73
CA GLN A 189 -1.34 15.56 14.41
C GLN A 189 -2.44 16.02 13.45
N ALA A 190 -2.17 17.06 12.65
CA ALA A 190 -3.13 17.58 11.68
C ALA A 190 -3.48 16.54 10.60
N LEU A 191 -2.49 15.79 10.10
CA LEU A 191 -2.70 14.70 9.15
C LEU A 191 -3.52 13.57 9.79
N THR A 192 -3.08 13.04 10.94
CA THR A 192 -3.76 11.94 11.64
C THR A 192 -5.22 12.29 11.94
N ASN A 193 -5.49 13.50 12.45
CA ASN A 193 -6.85 13.95 12.68
C ASN A 193 -7.68 13.93 11.39
N ARG A 194 -7.15 14.43 10.26
CA ARG A 194 -7.90 14.38 8.98
C ARG A 194 -8.19 12.95 8.54
N LEU A 195 -7.25 12.03 8.73
CA LEU A 195 -7.42 10.62 8.33
C LEU A 195 -8.52 9.91 9.13
N PHE A 196 -8.69 10.24 10.41
CA PHE A 196 -9.75 9.66 11.25
C PHE A 196 -11.09 10.43 11.23
N PHE A 197 -11.08 11.75 11.02
CA PHE A 197 -12.29 12.59 11.08
C PHE A 197 -12.94 12.91 9.73
N VAL A 198 -12.28 12.64 8.59
CA VAL A 198 -13.00 12.61 7.31
C VAL A 198 -14.01 11.47 7.42
N LYS A 199 -15.31 11.81 7.46
CA LYS A 199 -16.40 10.83 7.48
C LYS A 199 -16.15 9.79 6.39
N GLN A 200 -15.76 8.60 6.84
CA GLN A 200 -15.70 7.40 6.04
C GLN A 200 -17.12 6.98 5.65
#